data_AF-A0AAW8DH11-F1
#
_entry.id   AF-A0AAW8DH11-F1
#
_cell.length_a   1.000
_cell.length_b   1.000
_cell.length_c   1.000
_cell.angle_alpha   90.00
_cell.angle_beta   90.00
_cell.angle_gamma   90.00
#
_symmetry.space_group_name_H-M   'P 1'
#
loop_
_entity.id
_entity.type
_entity.pdbx_description
1 polymer ?
#
loop_
_entity_poly.entity_id
_entity_poly.type
_entity_poly.pdbx_seq_one_letter_code
_entity_poly.pdbx_strand_id
1 'polypeptide(L)'
;MAEQEESRATAYTTLAPGDDFRHELEIKRSRFITVLRRASDEDAARALVAELRKEFHDARHHCSAFVLGPDRVIQRSNDDGEPSGTAGIPMLEALIKRETLPGVADLSDVSAVVVRYFGGILLGAGGLVRAYSESISAALDSAPLVQRRRLRMCDIPVPHQAAGRLENDLRSAGYVMAETSYEPSETILRVALPDDPGAIADARERLASLTGGASGLQLRGTEWVDVQA
;
A
#
# COMPACT_ATOMS: atom_id res chain seq x y z
N MET A 1 14.80 22.90 5.59
CA MET A 1 14.39 21.66 4.90
C MET A 1 13.86 20.76 5.99
N ALA A 2 12.55 20.55 6.05
CA ALA A 2 11.97 19.65 7.05
C ALA A 2 12.53 18.25 6.74
N GLU A 3 13.24 17.65 7.70
CA GLU A 3 13.40 16.21 7.73
C GLU A 3 11.99 15.65 7.64
N GLN A 4 11.63 15.05 6.50
CA GLN A 4 10.44 14.22 6.47
C GLN A 4 10.74 13.10 7.47
N GLU A 5 10.10 13.14 8.63
CA GLU A 5 10.16 12.04 9.58
C GLU A 5 9.79 10.78 8.80
N GLU A 6 10.79 9.92 8.58
CA GLU A 6 10.60 8.68 7.87
C GLU A 6 9.49 7.90 8.60
N SER A 7 8.54 7.34 7.84
CA SER A 7 7.40 6.62 8.39
C SER A 7 7.81 5.60 9.46
N ARG A 8 6.97 5.38 10.47
CA ARG A 8 7.28 4.37 11.50
C ARG A 8 7.06 2.95 10.96
N ALA A 9 6.14 2.80 10.02
CA ALA A 9 5.92 1.53 9.35
C ALA A 9 7.07 1.21 8.38
N THR A 10 7.52 -0.05 8.40
CA THR A 10 8.45 -0.63 7.42
C THR A 10 7.75 -1.54 6.42
N ALA A 11 6.50 -1.91 6.70
CA ALA A 11 5.63 -2.67 5.82
C ALA A 11 4.16 -2.33 6.06
N TYR A 12 3.33 -2.47 5.03
CA TYR A 12 1.87 -2.42 5.10
C TYR A 12 1.27 -3.17 3.91
N THR A 13 -0.04 -3.44 3.90
CA THR A 13 -0.71 -4.10 2.78
C THR A 13 -1.53 -3.11 1.97
N THR A 14 -1.58 -3.31 0.66
CA THR A 14 -2.45 -2.54 -0.24
C THR A 14 -3.00 -3.42 -1.36
N LEU A 15 -3.83 -2.85 -2.24
CA LEU A 15 -4.31 -3.53 -3.44
C LEU A 15 -3.14 -3.76 -4.42
N ALA A 16 -3.15 -4.91 -5.08
CA ALA A 16 -2.23 -5.16 -6.18
C ALA A 16 -2.33 -4.05 -7.24
N PRO A 17 -1.21 -3.66 -7.88
CA PRO A 17 -1.25 -2.69 -8.96
C PRO A 17 -2.11 -3.22 -10.12
N GLY A 18 -2.94 -2.36 -10.70
CA GLY A 18 -3.83 -2.75 -11.80
C GLY A 18 -5.08 -1.88 -11.86
N ASP A 19 -6.09 -2.41 -12.56
CA ASP A 19 -7.41 -1.80 -12.69
C ASP A 19 -8.19 -1.84 -11.37
N ASP A 20 -9.27 -1.06 -11.30
CA ASP A 20 -10.17 -1.04 -10.16
C ASP A 20 -10.77 -2.41 -9.88
N PHE A 21 -10.75 -2.83 -8.61
CA PHE A 21 -11.44 -4.02 -8.17
C PHE A 21 -12.91 -3.72 -7.90
N ARG A 22 -13.82 -4.53 -8.42
CA ARG A 22 -15.27 -4.31 -8.31
C ARG A 22 -15.96 -5.52 -7.72
N HIS A 23 -16.89 -5.26 -6.80
CA HIS A 23 -17.71 -6.30 -6.18
C HIS A 23 -19.14 -5.77 -5.97
N GLU A 24 -20.14 -6.59 -6.25
CA GLU A 24 -21.55 -6.21 -6.14
C GLU A 24 -22.29 -7.08 -5.12
N LEU A 25 -23.13 -6.44 -4.32
CA LEU A 25 -24.10 -7.08 -3.43
C LEU A 25 -25.51 -6.59 -3.72
N GLU A 26 -26.48 -7.49 -3.58
CA GLU A 26 -27.90 -7.12 -3.52
C GLU A 26 -28.46 -7.41 -2.12
N ILE A 27 -28.94 -6.36 -1.43
CA ILE A 27 -29.54 -6.48 -0.10
C ILE A 27 -30.92 -5.84 -0.12
N LYS A 28 -31.96 -6.64 0.11
CA LYS A 28 -33.37 -6.21 0.05
C LYS A 28 -33.67 -5.42 -1.25
N ARG A 29 -33.27 -5.98 -2.39
CA ARG A 29 -33.40 -5.39 -3.74
C ARG A 29 -32.59 -4.12 -3.99
N SER A 30 -31.87 -3.61 -2.98
CA SER A 30 -30.95 -2.50 -3.17
C SER A 30 -29.61 -3.05 -3.65
N ARG A 31 -29.07 -2.46 -4.71
CA ARG A 31 -27.79 -2.86 -5.30
C ARG A 31 -26.67 -1.99 -4.74
N PHE A 32 -25.59 -2.61 -4.28
CA PHE A 32 -24.39 -1.96 -3.74
C PHE A 32 -23.19 -2.40 -4.58
N ILE A 33 -22.62 -1.48 -5.33
CA ILE A 33 -21.44 -1.73 -6.15
C ILE A 33 -20.25 -1.10 -5.44
N THR A 34 -19.38 -1.94 -4.91
CA THR A 34 -18.13 -1.52 -4.30
C THR A 34 -17.05 -1.47 -5.36
N VAL A 35 -16.34 -0.36 -5.40
CA VAL A 35 -15.15 -0.16 -6.23
C VAL A 35 -14.00 0.19 -5.30
N LEU A 36 -12.93 -0.60 -5.39
CA LEU A 36 -11.70 -0.41 -4.64
C LEU A 36 -10.58 -0.01 -5.60
N ARG A 37 -9.81 1.02 -5.26
CA ARG A 37 -8.65 1.49 -6.02
C ARG A 37 -7.47 1.73 -5.10
N ARG A 38 -6.28 1.36 -5.55
CA ARG A 38 -5.04 1.79 -4.89
C ARG A 38 -4.85 3.29 -5.09
N ALA A 39 -4.70 4.06 -4.02
CA ALA A 39 -4.53 5.50 -4.06
C ALA A 39 -3.29 5.92 -3.26
N SER A 40 -2.41 6.70 -3.87
CA SER A 40 -1.19 7.24 -3.23
C SER A 40 -1.44 8.49 -2.40
N ASP A 41 -2.52 9.21 -2.70
CA ASP A 41 -2.82 10.52 -2.16
C ASP A 41 -4.33 10.81 -2.22
N GLU A 42 -4.74 11.90 -1.58
CA GLU A 42 -6.15 12.27 -1.50
C GLU A 42 -6.73 12.69 -2.86
N ASP A 43 -5.92 13.19 -3.79
CA ASP A 43 -6.38 13.62 -5.11
C ASP A 43 -6.76 12.40 -5.96
N ALA A 44 -5.94 11.35 -5.95
CA ALA A 44 -6.26 10.06 -6.56
C ALA A 44 -7.53 9.43 -5.95
N ALA A 45 -7.68 9.52 -4.63
CA ALA A 45 -8.88 9.02 -3.94
C ALA A 45 -10.14 9.81 -4.33
N ARG A 46 -10.05 11.15 -4.45
CA ARG A 46 -11.17 12.00 -4.91
C ARG A 46 -11.48 11.80 -6.39
N ALA A 47 -10.47 11.54 -7.22
CA ALA A 47 -10.64 11.26 -8.64
C ALA A 47 -11.54 10.04 -8.87
N LEU A 48 -11.34 8.96 -8.09
CA LEU A 48 -12.21 7.77 -8.14
C LEU A 48 -13.69 8.14 -7.93
N VAL A 49 -14.00 8.95 -6.92
CA VAL A 49 -15.39 9.37 -6.65
C VAL A 49 -15.95 10.15 -7.84
N ALA A 50 -15.18 11.07 -8.40
CA ALA A 50 -15.61 11.89 -9.54
C ALA A 50 -15.83 11.06 -10.82
N GLU A 51 -14.99 10.06 -11.07
CA GLU A 51 -15.13 9.12 -12.18
C GLU A 51 -16.37 8.25 -12.03
N LEU A 52 -16.58 7.65 -10.86
CA LEU A 52 -17.74 6.78 -10.63
C LEU A 52 -19.06 7.53 -10.64
N ARG A 53 -19.08 8.81 -10.24
CA ARG A 53 -20.27 9.67 -10.43
C ARG A 53 -20.61 9.91 -11.89
N LYS A 54 -19.62 9.94 -12.78
CA LYS A 54 -19.87 10.06 -14.23
C LYS A 54 -20.33 8.73 -14.81
N GLU A 55 -19.72 7.64 -14.37
CA GLU A 55 -20.06 6.29 -14.82
C GLU A 55 -21.48 5.90 -14.38
N PHE A 56 -21.78 6.07 -13.09
CA PHE A 56 -23.08 5.74 -12.46
C PHE A 56 -23.90 7.00 -12.21
N HIS A 57 -24.06 7.82 -13.24
CA HIS A 57 -24.72 9.13 -13.13
C HIS A 57 -26.18 9.09 -12.66
N ASP A 58 -26.83 7.93 -12.73
CA ASP A 58 -28.21 7.70 -12.30
C ASP A 58 -28.31 7.16 -10.87
N ALA A 59 -27.19 6.79 -10.23
CA ALA A 59 -27.14 6.42 -8.83
C ALA A 59 -27.22 7.67 -7.93
N ARG A 60 -27.93 7.55 -6.81
CA ARG A 60 -28.13 8.68 -5.88
C ARG A 60 -26.98 8.87 -4.91
N HIS A 61 -26.30 7.80 -4.54
CA HIS A 61 -25.28 7.80 -3.50
C HIS A 61 -24.02 7.08 -3.98
N HIS A 62 -22.89 7.75 -3.77
CA HIS A 62 -21.51 7.33 -4.04
C HIS A 62 -20.71 7.55 -2.76
N CYS A 63 -21.10 6.82 -1.71
CA CYS A 63 -20.44 6.92 -0.41
C CYS A 63 -18.99 6.47 -0.55
N SER A 64 -18.08 7.10 0.19
CA SER A 64 -16.65 6.84 0.04
C SER A 64 -15.92 6.76 1.37
N ALA A 65 -14.81 6.03 1.37
CA ALA A 65 -13.86 5.98 2.46
C ALA A 65 -12.46 5.69 1.90
N PHE A 66 -11.42 6.25 2.53
CA PHE A 66 -10.05 5.93 2.17
C PHE A 66 -9.10 6.00 3.37
N VAL A 67 -8.04 5.19 3.30
CA VAL A 67 -6.92 5.14 4.24
C VAL A 67 -5.64 5.25 3.43
N LEU A 68 -4.80 6.24 3.71
CA LEU A 68 -3.60 6.53 2.90
C LEU A 68 -2.36 6.69 3.76
N GLY A 69 -1.23 6.33 3.16
CA GLY A 69 0.10 6.43 3.73
C GLY A 69 0.45 5.23 4.63
N PRO A 70 1.75 4.91 4.78
CA PRO A 70 2.16 3.71 5.51
C PRO A 70 1.76 3.73 7.00
N ASP A 71 1.79 4.90 7.63
CA ASP A 71 1.35 5.10 9.02
C ASP A 71 -0.18 5.31 9.16
N ARG A 72 -0.90 5.31 8.04
CA ARG A 72 -2.37 5.39 7.99
C ARG A 72 -2.94 6.65 8.67
N VAL A 73 -2.20 7.75 8.63
CA VAL A 73 -2.58 9.03 9.27
C VAL A 73 -3.75 9.69 8.54
N ILE A 74 -3.82 9.52 7.22
CA ILE A 74 -4.87 10.13 6.41
C ILE A 74 -6.03 9.13 6.29
N GLN A 75 -7.13 9.45 6.97
CA GLN A 75 -8.35 8.65 6.99
C GLN A 75 -9.55 9.56 6.76
N ARG A 76 -10.36 9.28 5.75
CA ARG A 76 -11.54 10.09 5.40
C ARG A 76 -12.71 9.20 5.03
N SER A 77 -13.91 9.72 5.23
CA SER A 77 -15.15 9.10 4.78
C SER A 77 -16.21 10.13 4.44
N ASN A 78 -17.18 9.74 3.62
CA ASN A 78 -18.31 10.57 3.20
C ASN A 78 -19.56 9.71 2.98
N ASP A 79 -20.67 10.10 3.60
CA ASP A 79 -21.97 9.42 3.47
C ASP A 79 -22.71 9.74 2.16
N ASP A 80 -22.28 10.74 1.38
CA ASP A 80 -22.90 11.18 0.13
C ASP A 80 -24.45 11.27 0.15
N GLY A 81 -24.99 11.95 1.15
CA GLY A 81 -26.43 12.16 1.29
C GLY A 81 -27.22 10.97 1.85
N GLU A 82 -26.56 9.85 2.18
CA GLU A 82 -27.12 8.88 3.13
C GLU A 82 -27.29 9.51 4.51
N PRO A 83 -28.14 8.95 5.39
CA PRO A 83 -28.22 9.40 6.78
C PRO A 83 -26.84 9.40 7.43
N SER A 84 -26.54 10.48 8.17
CA SER A 84 -25.21 10.71 8.74
C SER A 84 -24.72 9.52 9.58
N GLY A 85 -23.49 9.09 9.31
CA GLY A 85 -22.81 8.00 9.99
C GLY A 85 -23.29 6.60 9.60
N THR A 86 -24.13 6.48 8.56
CA THR A 86 -24.67 5.16 8.17
C THR A 86 -23.95 4.51 6.99
N ALA A 87 -23.05 5.22 6.30
CA ALA A 87 -22.33 4.69 5.15
C ALA A 87 -20.80 4.88 5.26
N GLY A 88 -20.32 6.12 5.25
CA GLY A 88 -18.90 6.45 5.19
C GLY A 88 -18.11 5.93 6.39
N ILE A 89 -18.60 6.16 7.62
CA ILE A 89 -17.93 5.68 8.84
C ILE A 89 -17.85 4.14 8.85
N PRO A 90 -18.96 3.39 8.63
CA PRO A 90 -18.90 1.93 8.50
C PRO A 90 -17.92 1.41 7.44
N MET A 91 -17.86 2.07 6.28
CA MET A 91 -16.90 1.72 5.23
C MET A 91 -15.45 1.92 5.71
N LEU A 92 -15.16 3.07 6.32
CA LEU A 92 -13.82 3.38 6.83
C LEU A 92 -13.39 2.41 7.93
N GLU A 93 -14.29 2.07 8.85
CA GLU A 93 -13.99 1.07 9.88
C GLU A 93 -13.69 -0.31 9.27
N ALA A 94 -14.42 -0.71 8.23
CA ALA A 94 -14.18 -1.97 7.53
C ALA A 94 -12.80 -1.99 6.85
N LEU A 95 -12.34 -0.87 6.27
CA LEU A 95 -10.97 -0.74 5.76
C LEU A 95 -9.94 -0.82 6.89
N ILE A 96 -10.16 -0.10 8.00
CA ILE A 96 -9.18 0.02 9.09
C ILE A 96 -9.01 -1.31 9.84
N LYS A 97 -10.11 -2.01 10.09
CA LYS A 97 -10.14 -3.27 10.85
C LYS A 97 -9.85 -4.48 9.97
N ARG A 98 -9.65 -4.29 8.65
CA ARG A 98 -9.34 -5.40 7.76
C ARG A 98 -8.04 -6.06 8.18
N GLU A 99 -8.14 -7.32 8.61
CA GLU A 99 -6.98 -8.18 8.75
C GLU A 99 -6.49 -8.63 7.37
N THR A 100 -5.22 -8.41 7.10
CA THR A 100 -4.53 -8.74 5.85
C THR A 100 -3.64 -9.97 6.03
N LEU A 101 -3.17 -10.18 7.26
CA LEU A 101 -2.59 -11.41 7.80
C LEU A 101 -3.20 -11.67 9.19
N PRO A 102 -3.15 -12.91 9.72
CA PRO A 102 -3.72 -13.22 11.03
C PRO A 102 -3.25 -12.26 12.13
N GLY A 103 -4.18 -11.50 12.71
CA GLY A 103 -3.89 -10.51 13.76
C GLY A 103 -3.18 -9.23 13.29
N VAL A 104 -3.05 -9.01 11.99
CA VAL A 104 -2.42 -7.82 11.40
C VAL A 104 -3.44 -7.04 10.58
N ALA A 105 -3.77 -5.84 11.04
CA ALA A 105 -4.66 -4.91 10.33
C ALA A 105 -3.87 -3.69 9.82
N ASP A 106 -3.25 -3.85 8.65
CA ASP A 106 -2.31 -2.89 8.07
C ASP A 106 -2.72 -2.39 6.66
N LEU A 107 -3.97 -2.61 6.25
CA LEU A 107 -4.46 -2.13 4.96
C LEU A 107 -4.35 -0.59 4.87
N SER A 108 -3.70 -0.12 3.80
CA SER A 108 -3.54 1.29 3.47
C SER A 108 -3.40 1.52 1.96
N ASP A 109 -3.22 2.78 1.57
CA ASP A 109 -3.20 3.27 0.19
C ASP A 109 -4.41 2.78 -0.61
N VAL A 110 -5.58 2.80 0.00
CA VAL A 110 -6.82 2.29 -0.58
C VAL A 110 -7.91 3.35 -0.52
N SER A 111 -8.57 3.55 -1.66
CA SER A 111 -9.82 4.30 -1.79
C SER A 111 -10.94 3.33 -2.14
N ALA A 112 -12.06 3.48 -1.44
CA ALA A 112 -13.26 2.69 -1.65
C ALA A 112 -14.45 3.60 -1.91
N VAL A 113 -15.26 3.26 -2.90
CA VAL A 113 -16.54 3.89 -3.19
C VAL A 113 -17.60 2.83 -3.29
N VAL A 114 -18.72 3.03 -2.60
CA VAL A 114 -19.90 2.18 -2.73
C VAL A 114 -21.00 2.98 -3.41
N VAL A 115 -21.36 2.55 -4.61
CA VAL A 115 -22.45 3.11 -5.40
C VAL A 115 -23.73 2.35 -5.04
N ARG A 116 -24.78 3.08 -4.68
CA ARG A 116 -26.04 2.45 -4.25
C ARG A 116 -27.21 2.81 -5.15
N TYR A 117 -27.92 1.77 -5.60
CA TYR A 117 -29.26 1.88 -6.19
C TYR A 117 -30.32 1.41 -5.17
N PHE A 118 -31.31 2.25 -4.92
CA PHE A 118 -32.38 1.94 -3.98
C PHE A 118 -33.37 0.92 -4.57
N GLY A 119 -33.62 -0.17 -3.82
CA GLY A 119 -34.47 -1.28 -4.25
C GLY A 119 -35.97 -1.17 -3.94
N GLY A 120 -36.43 -0.03 -3.43
CA GLY A 120 -37.83 0.14 -2.99
C GLY A 120 -38.13 -0.32 -1.55
N ILE A 121 -37.17 -0.94 -0.86
CA ILE A 121 -37.32 -1.41 0.53
C ILE A 121 -36.31 -0.69 1.42
N LEU A 122 -36.81 0.01 2.45
CA LEU A 122 -35.97 0.70 3.41
C LEU A 122 -35.18 -0.30 4.29
N LEU A 123 -33.89 -0.04 4.44
CA LEU A 123 -32.99 -0.83 5.30
C LEU A 123 -33.02 -0.38 6.76
N GLY A 124 -33.38 0.89 7.02
CA GLY A 124 -33.19 1.55 8.31
C GLY A 124 -31.71 1.83 8.61
N ALA A 125 -31.42 2.68 9.59
CA ALA A 125 -30.05 3.12 9.88
C ALA A 125 -29.10 1.95 10.18
N GLY A 126 -29.49 1.03 11.07
CA GLY A 126 -28.68 -0.15 11.38
C GLY A 126 -28.56 -1.16 10.23
N GLY A 127 -29.48 -1.13 9.25
CA GLY A 127 -29.38 -1.93 8.03
C GLY A 127 -28.42 -1.34 7.02
N LEU A 128 -28.37 0.00 6.90
CA LEU A 128 -27.39 0.72 6.07
C LEU A 128 -25.97 0.51 6.59
N VAL A 129 -25.75 0.69 7.90
CA VAL A 129 -24.45 0.46 8.54
C VAL A 129 -23.91 -0.92 8.19
N ARG A 130 -24.74 -1.96 8.32
CA ARG A 130 -24.37 -3.33 7.98
C ARG A 130 -24.11 -3.50 6.48
N ALA A 131 -25.00 -2.99 5.62
CA ALA A 131 -24.85 -3.14 4.17
C ALA A 131 -23.56 -2.49 3.64
N TYR A 132 -23.22 -1.28 4.11
CA TYR A 132 -22.00 -0.59 3.68
C TYR A 132 -20.73 -1.24 4.23
N SER A 133 -20.75 -1.70 5.48
CA SER A 133 -19.62 -2.45 6.05
C SER A 133 -19.41 -3.78 5.32
N GLU A 134 -20.48 -4.56 5.09
CA GLU A 134 -20.44 -5.84 4.37
C GLU A 134 -19.98 -5.66 2.92
N SER A 135 -20.39 -4.58 2.26
CA SER A 135 -19.95 -4.24 0.90
C SER A 135 -18.41 -4.12 0.80
N ILE A 136 -17.78 -3.43 1.75
CA ILE A 136 -16.32 -3.33 1.82
C ILE A 136 -15.67 -4.66 2.17
N SER A 137 -16.16 -5.36 3.20
CA SER A 137 -15.58 -6.63 3.64
C SER A 137 -15.61 -7.68 2.54
N ALA A 138 -16.76 -7.87 1.87
CA ALA A 138 -16.91 -8.85 0.80
C ALA A 138 -16.04 -8.51 -0.43
N ALA A 139 -15.90 -7.22 -0.76
CA ALA A 139 -14.99 -6.80 -1.82
C ALA A 139 -13.54 -7.14 -1.47
N LEU A 140 -13.11 -6.85 -0.24
CA LEU A 140 -11.74 -7.14 0.20
C LEU A 140 -11.47 -8.65 0.33
N ASP A 141 -12.46 -9.49 0.56
CA ASP A 141 -12.30 -10.96 0.62
C ASP A 141 -11.81 -11.57 -0.70
N SER A 142 -12.05 -10.88 -1.82
CA SER A 142 -11.69 -11.33 -3.17
C SER A 142 -10.71 -10.41 -3.89
N ALA A 143 -10.42 -9.23 -3.33
CA ALA A 143 -9.50 -8.27 -3.92
C ALA A 143 -8.05 -8.80 -3.86
N PRO A 144 -7.26 -8.66 -4.96
CA PRO A 144 -5.85 -9.02 -4.94
C PRO A 144 -5.09 -8.02 -4.07
N LEU A 145 -4.38 -8.52 -3.06
CA LEU A 145 -3.56 -7.73 -2.14
C LEU A 145 -2.07 -8.02 -2.35
N VAL A 146 -1.26 -7.00 -2.13
CA VAL A 146 0.21 -7.11 -2.09
C VAL A 146 0.74 -6.44 -0.83
N GLN A 147 1.82 -6.96 -0.29
CA GLN A 147 2.52 -6.28 0.78
C GLN A 147 3.46 -5.24 0.18
N ARG A 148 3.49 -4.04 0.73
CA ARG A 148 4.51 -3.05 0.46
C ARG A 148 5.54 -3.07 1.56
N ARG A 149 6.81 -3.07 1.18
CA ARG A 149 7.93 -3.00 2.12
C ARG A 149 8.81 -1.81 1.80
N ARG A 150 9.28 -1.16 2.85
CA ARG A 150 10.28 -0.12 2.74
C ARG A 150 11.65 -0.77 2.67
N LEU A 151 12.36 -0.49 1.60
CA LEU A 151 13.73 -0.90 1.41
C LEU A 151 14.66 0.30 1.60
N ARG A 152 15.77 0.08 2.29
CA ARG A 152 16.89 1.01 2.38
C ARG A 152 17.82 0.76 1.20
N MET A 153 18.08 1.82 0.45
CA MET A 153 19.10 1.77 -0.58
C MET A 153 20.47 1.94 0.07
N CYS A 154 21.42 1.10 -0.32
CA CYS A 154 22.77 1.11 0.20
C CYS A 154 23.79 1.10 -0.93
N ASP A 155 24.76 1.99 -0.86
CA ASP A 155 25.89 2.06 -1.78
C ASP A 155 27.09 1.32 -1.19
N ILE A 156 27.77 0.56 -2.03
CA ILE A 156 28.97 -0.19 -1.70
C ILE A 156 30.05 0.25 -2.70
N PRO A 157 30.88 1.24 -2.31
CA PRO A 157 32.02 1.64 -3.13
C PRO A 157 33.08 0.55 -3.14
N VAL A 158 33.52 0.19 -4.33
CA VAL A 158 34.49 -0.89 -4.54
C VAL A 158 35.40 -0.55 -5.72
N PRO A 159 36.71 -0.87 -5.67
CA PRO A 159 37.58 -0.71 -6.82
C PRO A 159 37.03 -1.44 -8.04
N HIS A 160 37.12 -0.86 -9.24
CA HIS A 160 36.56 -1.43 -10.48
C HIS A 160 36.97 -2.90 -10.70
N GLN A 161 38.20 -3.26 -10.32
CA GLN A 161 38.74 -4.62 -10.48
C GLN A 161 38.03 -5.65 -9.59
N ALA A 162 37.51 -5.24 -8.43
CA ALA A 162 36.82 -6.11 -7.48
C ALA A 162 35.29 -6.07 -7.64
N ALA A 163 34.75 -5.09 -8.39
CA ALA A 163 33.32 -4.86 -8.54
C ALA A 163 32.55 -6.09 -9.06
N GLY A 164 33.01 -6.69 -10.16
CA GLY A 164 32.31 -7.84 -10.76
C GLY A 164 32.29 -9.09 -9.86
N ARG A 165 33.37 -9.31 -9.09
CA ARG A 165 33.40 -10.41 -8.11
C ARG A 165 32.42 -10.14 -6.96
N LEU A 166 32.47 -8.93 -6.38
CA LEU A 166 31.61 -8.58 -5.26
C LEU A 166 30.13 -8.58 -5.65
N GLU A 167 29.78 -8.09 -6.84
CA GLU A 167 28.40 -8.16 -7.34
C GLU A 167 27.89 -9.60 -7.41
N ASN A 168 28.70 -10.52 -7.95
CA ASN A 168 28.33 -11.94 -8.02
C ASN A 168 28.15 -12.55 -6.63
N ASP A 169 29.04 -12.22 -5.68
CA ASP A 169 28.96 -12.69 -4.30
C ASP A 169 27.71 -12.14 -3.60
N LEU A 170 27.39 -10.86 -3.78
CA LEU A 170 26.17 -10.22 -3.25
C LEU A 170 24.89 -10.86 -3.83
N ARG A 171 24.86 -11.07 -5.15
CA ARG A 171 23.72 -11.74 -5.80
C ARG A 171 23.55 -13.18 -5.31
N SER A 172 24.65 -13.92 -5.16
CA SER A 172 24.65 -15.29 -4.64
C SER A 172 24.21 -15.34 -3.17
N ALA A 173 24.47 -14.27 -2.42
CA ALA A 173 23.99 -14.08 -1.06
C ALA A 173 22.51 -13.66 -0.96
N GLY A 174 21.82 -13.44 -2.09
CA GLY A 174 20.40 -13.10 -2.15
C GLY A 174 20.09 -11.60 -2.09
N TYR A 175 21.08 -10.72 -2.24
CA TYR A 175 20.84 -9.29 -2.29
C TYR A 175 20.16 -8.87 -3.60
N VAL A 176 19.20 -7.94 -3.49
CA VAL A 176 18.57 -7.30 -4.64
C VAL A 176 19.47 -6.18 -5.12
N MET A 177 20.11 -6.39 -6.26
CA MET A 177 20.95 -5.39 -6.92
C MET A 177 20.07 -4.31 -7.57
N ALA A 178 20.39 -3.06 -7.32
CA ALA A 178 19.85 -1.89 -7.99
C ALA A 178 20.86 -1.35 -9.03
N GLU A 179 20.61 -0.17 -9.58
CA GLU A 179 21.48 0.44 -10.59
C GLU A 179 22.91 0.67 -10.04
N THR A 180 23.89 0.14 -10.76
CA THR A 180 25.32 0.33 -10.50
C THR A 180 25.81 1.59 -11.18
N SER A 181 26.56 2.44 -10.47
CA SER A 181 27.21 3.61 -11.06
C SER A 181 28.74 3.44 -11.12
N TYR A 182 29.36 4.14 -12.08
CA TYR A 182 30.80 4.11 -12.29
C TYR A 182 31.35 5.51 -12.05
N GLU A 183 32.17 5.64 -11.01
CA GLU A 183 32.92 6.86 -10.71
C GLU A 183 34.37 6.72 -11.19
N PRO A 184 35.16 7.82 -11.27
CA PRO A 184 36.51 7.77 -11.83
C PRO A 184 37.50 6.82 -11.13
N SER A 185 37.31 6.54 -9.85
CA SER A 185 38.18 5.68 -9.05
C SER A 185 37.53 4.39 -8.57
N GLU A 186 36.19 4.31 -8.60
CA GLU A 186 35.41 3.28 -7.90
C GLU A 186 34.14 2.94 -8.68
N THR A 187 33.68 1.69 -8.58
CA THR A 187 32.32 1.32 -8.93
C THR A 187 31.46 1.39 -7.67
N ILE A 188 30.28 1.98 -7.77
CA ILE A 188 29.30 1.99 -6.69
C ILE A 188 28.27 0.92 -7.00
N LEU A 189 28.37 -0.20 -6.27
CA LEU A 189 27.35 -1.24 -6.31
C LEU A 189 26.20 -0.83 -5.38
N ARG A 190 24.98 -0.74 -5.92
CA ARG A 190 23.80 -0.43 -5.11
C ARG A 190 23.01 -1.69 -4.78
N VAL A 191 22.67 -1.86 -3.51
CA VAL A 191 21.80 -2.93 -3.03
C VAL A 191 20.60 -2.37 -2.29
N ALA A 192 19.47 -3.06 -2.39
CA ALA A 192 18.27 -2.76 -1.64
C ALA A 192 18.12 -3.77 -0.49
N LEU A 193 17.97 -3.27 0.74
CA LEU A 193 17.83 -4.07 1.97
C LEU A 193 16.51 -3.77 2.64
N PRO A 194 15.90 -4.68 3.41
CA PRO A 194 14.86 -4.32 4.36
C PRO A 194 15.32 -3.15 5.24
N ASP A 195 14.48 -2.12 5.38
CA ASP A 195 14.80 -0.95 6.20
C ASP A 195 14.55 -1.23 7.69
N ASP A 196 15.29 -2.20 8.23
CA ASP A 196 15.31 -2.50 9.66
C ASP A 196 16.75 -2.57 10.19
N PRO A 197 17.00 -2.15 11.45
CA PRO A 197 18.35 -2.11 12.00
C PRO A 197 19.08 -3.46 12.02
N GLY A 198 18.34 -4.56 12.13
CA GLY A 198 18.90 -5.92 12.15
C GLY A 198 19.43 -6.31 10.77
N ALA A 199 18.60 -6.20 9.74
CA ALA A 199 18.99 -6.49 8.35
C ALA A 199 20.16 -5.60 7.90
N ILE A 200 20.19 -4.33 8.30
CA ILE A 200 21.31 -3.43 8.00
C ILE A 200 22.59 -3.88 8.72
N ALA A 201 22.50 -4.33 9.97
CA ALA A 201 23.64 -4.84 10.72
C ALA A 201 24.18 -6.14 10.12
N ASP A 202 23.31 -7.09 9.82
CA ASP A 202 23.64 -8.36 9.18
C ASP A 202 24.29 -8.13 7.81
N ALA A 203 23.78 -7.17 7.04
CA ALA A 203 24.34 -6.82 5.75
C ALA A 203 25.76 -6.23 5.86
N ARG A 204 26.01 -5.40 6.88
CA ARG A 204 27.35 -4.88 7.16
C ARG A 204 28.32 -5.99 7.52
N GLU A 205 27.93 -6.92 8.39
CA GLU A 205 28.77 -8.05 8.78
C GLU A 205 29.10 -8.94 7.57
N ARG A 206 28.08 -9.26 6.77
CA ARG A 206 28.26 -10.08 5.56
C ARG A 206 29.15 -9.38 4.53
N LEU A 207 28.96 -8.08 4.30
CA LEU A 207 29.82 -7.31 3.39
C LEU A 207 31.27 -7.29 3.87
N ALA A 208 31.50 -7.12 5.18
CA ALA A 208 32.84 -7.17 5.76
C ALA A 208 33.49 -8.54 5.54
N SER A 209 32.74 -9.63 5.71
CA SER A 209 33.21 -10.99 5.44
C SER A 209 33.60 -11.21 3.96
N LEU A 210 32.78 -10.72 3.02
CA LEU A 210 33.02 -10.86 1.57
C LEU A 210 34.22 -10.04 1.08
N THR A 211 34.46 -8.89 1.69
CA THR A 211 35.47 -7.92 1.23
C THR A 211 36.75 -7.92 2.07
N GLY A 212 36.81 -8.73 3.13
CA GLY A 212 37.88 -8.65 4.12
C GLY A 212 37.93 -7.29 4.84
N GLY A 213 36.79 -6.60 4.91
CA GLY A 213 36.66 -5.25 5.47
C GLY A 213 37.08 -4.11 4.54
N ALA A 214 37.37 -4.39 3.26
CA ALA A 214 37.86 -3.38 2.31
C ALA A 214 36.79 -2.40 1.81
N SER A 215 35.50 -2.75 1.88
CA SER A 215 34.39 -1.90 1.47
C SER A 215 33.34 -1.76 2.57
N GLY A 216 32.82 -0.56 2.74
CA GLY A 216 31.77 -0.24 3.71
C GLY A 216 30.40 -0.06 3.06
N LEU A 217 29.34 -0.34 3.83
CA LEU A 217 27.96 -0.12 3.43
C LEU A 217 27.55 1.33 3.76
N GLN A 218 27.28 2.14 2.73
CA GLN A 218 26.81 3.53 2.87
C GLN A 218 25.29 3.59 2.72
N LEU A 219 24.58 4.00 3.77
CA LEU A 219 23.12 4.13 3.74
C LEU A 219 22.69 5.34 2.90
N ARG A 220 21.63 5.15 2.10
CA ARG A 220 20.98 6.18 1.28
C ARG A 220 19.50 6.32 1.66
N GLY A 221 18.70 6.85 0.75
CA GLY A 221 17.25 6.99 0.93
C GLY A 221 16.52 5.64 0.99
N THR A 222 15.19 5.73 1.12
CA THR A 222 14.31 4.56 1.10
C THR A 222 13.40 4.56 -0.11
N GLU A 223 12.96 3.37 -0.49
CA GLU A 223 11.94 3.16 -1.52
C GLU A 223 10.91 2.12 -1.04
N TRP A 224 9.66 2.30 -1.44
CA TRP A 224 8.58 1.36 -1.14
C TRP A 224 8.32 0.46 -2.33
N VAL A 225 8.59 -0.83 -2.19
CA VAL A 225 8.36 -1.82 -3.25
C VAL A 225 7.22 -2.75 -2.89
N ASP A 226 6.52 -3.23 -3.92
CA ASP A 226 5.54 -4.28 -3.77
C ASP A 226 6.27 -5.64 -3.72
N VAL A 227 5.92 -6.45 -2.73
CA VAL A 227 6.34 -7.84 -2.62
C VAL A 227 5.10 -8.73 -2.68
N GLN A 228 5.18 -9.85 -3.39
CA GLN A 228 4.09 -10.81 -3.41
C GLN A 228 3.88 -11.36 -2.00
N ALA A 229 2.62 -11.37 -1.55
CA ALA A 229 2.21 -11.86 -0.24
C ALA A 229 2.29 -13.39 -0.17
#